data_AF-A0A1Y3P050-F1
#
_entry.id   AF-A0A1Y3P050-F1
#
_cell.length_a   1.000
_cell.length_b   1.000
_cell.length_c   1.000
_cell.angle_alpha   90.00
_cell.angle_beta   90.00
_cell.angle_gamma   90.00
#
_symmetry.space_group_name_H-M   'P 1'
#
loop_
_entity.id
_entity.type
_entity.pdbx_description
1 polymer ?
#
loop_
_entity_poly.entity_id
_entity_poly.type
_entity_poly.pdbx_seq_one_letter_code
_entity_poly.pdbx_strand_id
1 'polypeptide(L)'
;MKPSGSPHLPVRKEWLARVDEAAIDPQLVIVDAHHHLWNRPENHYLLDDYLYDLDSGHRVLASVYVQCRSMFNMDRPESFQCVGEVEFANGIAALSASGLYGPARICSAIVAGADLRLGQAVVPVLEEMLERAGPRLQGIRNVTAWHADPRVVSNPRPPPAGVLADTYFRKGLSYLQDYALALDVWGYHTQLEEVLDLARSFPNQLIVLDHVGGPVGVGPYAGRRDEVFTDWSRLICQLANCPNVLVKLGGLGMNVGGFALHTRELPPDSDTLAELWRPYILHCIEAFGVERCMFESNFPVDKGMYSYGVMWNAFKKITADFTAGEKGFLFSQTAAHTYNLTGFD
;
A
#
# COMPACT_ATOMS: atom_id res chain seq x y z
N MET A 1 9.50 -9.07 25.29
CA MET A 1 9.70 -10.04 24.18
C MET A 1 10.75 -9.40 23.26
N LYS A 2 11.89 -10.04 23.00
CA LYS A 2 12.86 -9.50 22.01
C LYS A 2 12.10 -9.33 20.68
N PRO A 3 12.21 -8.21 19.97
CA PRO A 3 11.61 -8.12 18.65
C PRO A 3 12.18 -9.27 17.81
N SER A 4 11.30 -10.13 17.31
CA SER A 4 11.63 -11.01 16.20
C SER A 4 12.18 -10.13 15.07
N GLY A 5 13.18 -10.62 14.32
CA GLY A 5 13.76 -9.88 13.20
C GLY A 5 12.68 -9.34 12.24
N SER A 6 13.01 -8.28 11.51
CA SER A 6 12.11 -7.69 10.52
C SER A 6 11.54 -8.78 9.60
N PRO A 7 10.21 -8.83 9.36
CA PRO A 7 9.62 -9.75 8.39
C PRO A 7 9.92 -9.34 6.95
N HIS A 8 10.46 -8.13 6.74
CA HIS A 8 10.85 -7.63 5.43
C HIS A 8 12.19 -8.24 5.03
N LEU A 9 12.29 -8.64 3.76
CA LEU A 9 13.50 -9.22 3.21
C LEU A 9 14.63 -8.19 3.14
N PRO A 10 15.90 -8.59 3.37
CA PRO A 10 17.05 -7.70 3.20
C PRO A 10 17.15 -7.19 1.76
N VAL A 11 17.40 -5.89 1.60
CA VAL A 11 17.62 -5.28 0.28
C VAL A 11 19.07 -5.49 -0.15
N ARG A 12 19.28 -6.27 -1.21
CA ARG A 12 20.60 -6.56 -1.79
C ARG A 12 20.80 -5.74 -3.06
N LYS A 13 21.33 -4.52 -2.93
CA LYS A 13 21.48 -3.56 -4.06
C LYS A 13 22.26 -4.16 -5.24
N GLU A 14 23.38 -4.84 -4.99
CA GLU A 14 24.18 -5.49 -6.02
C GLU A 14 23.43 -6.61 -6.75
N TRP A 15 22.59 -7.38 -6.03
CA TRP A 15 21.77 -8.43 -6.64
C TRP A 15 20.68 -7.83 -7.52
N LEU A 16 19.97 -6.79 -7.04
CA LEU A 16 18.93 -6.10 -7.80
C LEU A 16 19.47 -5.46 -9.08
N ALA A 17 20.68 -4.91 -9.06
CA ALA A 17 21.32 -4.29 -10.21
C ALA A 17 21.74 -5.28 -11.32
N ARG A 18 21.61 -6.61 -11.10
CA ARG A 18 21.92 -7.62 -12.12
C ARG A 18 20.85 -7.73 -13.21
N VAL A 19 19.66 -7.16 -12.99
CA VAL A 19 18.60 -7.05 -14.00
C VAL A 19 18.18 -5.59 -14.07
N ASP A 20 18.42 -5.01 -15.24
CA ASP A 20 18.03 -3.65 -15.59
C ASP A 20 17.29 -3.69 -16.93
N GLU A 21 16.18 -2.97 -17.00
CA GLU A 21 15.28 -2.99 -18.14
C GLU A 21 14.89 -1.56 -18.51
N ALA A 22 14.87 -1.25 -19.80
CA ALA A 22 14.33 0.01 -20.27
C ALA A 22 12.84 0.12 -19.89
N ALA A 23 12.42 1.29 -19.44
CA ALA A 23 11.03 1.56 -19.12
C ALA A 23 10.14 1.42 -20.37
N ILE A 24 9.14 0.54 -20.28
CA ILE A 24 8.06 0.42 -21.26
C ILE A 24 7.15 1.64 -21.13
N ASP A 25 6.63 2.19 -22.23
CA ASP A 25 5.77 3.39 -22.26
C ASP A 25 6.23 4.50 -21.30
N PRO A 26 7.44 5.05 -21.45
CA PRO A 26 8.03 5.98 -20.48
C PRO A 26 7.25 7.29 -20.34
N GLN A 27 6.34 7.59 -21.29
CA GLN A 27 5.49 8.79 -21.24
C GLN A 27 4.22 8.61 -20.41
N LEU A 28 3.81 7.38 -20.10
CA LEU A 28 2.63 7.09 -19.30
C LEU A 28 2.83 7.65 -17.89
N VAL A 29 1.92 8.54 -17.49
CA VAL A 29 1.93 9.18 -16.17
C VAL A 29 1.58 8.16 -15.10
N ILE A 30 2.34 8.19 -14.00
CA ILE A 30 2.16 7.29 -12.87
C ILE A 30 1.96 8.10 -11.59
N VAL A 31 0.98 7.66 -10.78
CA VAL A 31 0.87 7.96 -9.35
C VAL A 31 1.20 6.68 -8.61
N ASP A 32 2.26 6.68 -7.80
CA ASP A 32 2.57 5.56 -6.93
C ASP A 32 1.63 5.61 -5.71
N ALA A 33 0.55 4.83 -5.75
CA ALA A 33 -0.53 4.91 -4.75
C ALA A 33 -0.15 4.41 -3.36
N HIS A 34 1.06 3.86 -3.18
CA HIS A 34 1.51 3.41 -1.87
C HIS A 34 3.02 3.23 -1.82
N HIS A 35 3.66 4.04 -1.00
CA HIS A 35 5.03 3.78 -0.55
C HIS A 35 5.18 4.12 0.93
N HIS A 36 6.32 3.73 1.48
CA HIS A 36 6.73 4.01 2.84
C HIS A 36 8.07 4.75 2.81
N LEU A 37 8.28 5.61 3.80
CA LEU A 37 9.59 6.21 4.09
C LEU A 37 9.89 5.97 5.56
N TRP A 38 11.06 5.41 5.84
CA TRP A 38 11.49 5.12 7.19
C TRP A 38 12.99 5.23 7.38
N ASN A 39 13.37 5.49 8.62
CA ASN A 39 14.76 5.38 9.06
C ASN A 39 14.83 4.41 10.24
N ARG A 40 15.28 3.19 10.00
CA ARG A 40 15.41 2.14 11.02
C ARG A 40 16.86 1.64 11.03
N PRO A 41 17.38 1.17 12.18
CA PRO A 41 18.78 0.75 12.30
C PRO A 41 19.27 -0.26 11.23
N GLU A 42 18.38 -1.14 10.75
CA GLU A 42 18.70 -2.18 9.77
C GLU A 42 18.05 -1.94 8.40
N ASN A 43 17.27 -0.87 8.23
CA ASN A 43 16.53 -0.60 7.01
C ASN A 43 16.28 0.90 6.87
N HIS A 44 17.03 1.54 5.98
CA HIS A 44 16.93 2.95 5.66
C HIS A 44 16.33 3.12 4.27
N TYR A 45 15.30 3.96 4.17
CA TYR A 45 14.69 4.32 2.91
C TYR A 45 13.99 5.67 3.07
N LEU A 46 14.71 6.74 2.74
CA LEU A 46 14.22 8.11 2.78
C LEU A 46 14.10 8.68 1.37
N LEU A 47 13.91 10.00 1.26
CA LEU A 47 13.67 10.69 -0.01
C LEU A 47 14.72 10.33 -1.07
N ASP A 48 16.01 10.37 -0.73
CA ASP A 48 17.08 10.09 -1.71
C ASP A 48 17.04 8.64 -2.24
N ASP A 49 16.72 7.66 -1.38
CA ASP A 49 16.58 6.26 -1.82
C ASP A 49 15.35 6.07 -2.71
N TYR A 50 14.26 6.78 -2.43
CA TYR A 50 13.07 6.73 -3.26
C TYR A 50 13.32 7.41 -4.61
N LEU A 51 13.95 8.59 -4.62
CA LEU A 51 14.34 9.29 -5.85
C LEU A 51 15.28 8.44 -6.72
N TYR A 52 16.20 7.69 -6.11
CA TYR A 52 17.04 6.72 -6.82
C TYR A 52 16.19 5.64 -7.53
N ASP A 53 15.17 5.10 -6.86
CA ASP A 53 14.29 4.10 -7.47
C ASP A 53 13.36 4.71 -8.54
N LEU A 54 12.93 5.96 -8.36
CA LEU A 54 12.16 6.72 -9.35
C LEU A 54 12.95 6.98 -10.63
N ASP A 55 14.28 7.06 -10.55
CA ASP A 55 15.19 7.20 -11.71
C ASP A 55 15.34 5.88 -12.50
N SER A 56 14.22 5.21 -12.75
CA SER A 56 14.10 3.96 -13.53
C SER A 56 13.58 4.20 -14.94
N GLY A 57 13.46 5.47 -15.37
CA GLY A 57 12.91 5.86 -16.68
C GLY A 57 11.38 5.93 -16.74
N HIS A 58 10.67 5.57 -15.67
CA HIS A 58 9.22 5.69 -15.56
C HIS A 58 8.81 7.11 -15.11
N ARG A 59 7.73 7.65 -15.70
CA ARG A 59 7.24 8.99 -15.40
C ARG A 59 6.29 9.00 -14.19
N VAL A 60 6.86 8.81 -13.00
CA VAL A 60 6.14 8.99 -11.73
C VAL A 60 6.05 10.47 -11.39
N LEU A 61 4.82 11.01 -11.31
CA LEU A 61 4.58 12.44 -11.05
C LEU A 61 4.09 12.72 -9.63
N ALA A 62 3.49 11.75 -8.97
CA ALA A 62 3.07 11.89 -7.57
C ALA A 62 3.14 10.55 -6.85
N SER A 63 3.13 10.62 -5.51
CA SER A 63 3.06 9.42 -4.67
C SER A 63 2.19 9.65 -3.43
N VAL A 64 1.69 8.55 -2.88
CA VAL A 64 0.91 8.52 -1.64
C VAL A 64 1.75 7.85 -0.56
N TYR A 65 2.04 8.59 0.51
CA TYR A 65 2.71 8.06 1.69
C TYR A 65 1.73 7.31 2.56
N VAL A 66 2.07 6.09 2.96
CA VAL A 66 1.22 5.27 3.84
C VAL A 66 1.94 4.99 5.15
N GLN A 67 1.21 5.08 6.26
CA GLN A 67 1.77 4.90 7.60
C GLN A 67 2.61 3.63 7.76
N CYS A 68 3.69 3.75 8.51
CA CYS A 68 4.61 2.66 8.80
C CYS A 68 5.25 2.78 10.19
N ARG A 69 4.69 3.64 11.06
CA ARG A 69 5.19 3.98 12.40
C ARG A 69 6.58 4.61 12.37
N SER A 70 6.85 5.42 11.36
CA SER A 70 8.10 6.18 11.24
C SER A 70 8.00 7.51 12.00
N MET A 71 9.10 7.95 12.61
CA MET A 71 9.22 9.30 13.21
C MET A 71 8.11 9.69 14.20
N PHE A 72 7.63 8.73 14.99
CA PHE A 72 6.72 9.02 16.11
C PHE A 72 7.36 10.03 17.07
N ASN A 73 6.57 11.00 17.54
CA ASN A 73 7.01 11.96 18.54
C ASN A 73 6.85 11.36 19.94
N MET A 74 7.94 10.82 20.50
CA MET A 74 7.93 10.08 21.75
C MET A 74 7.70 10.94 23.01
N ASP A 75 7.79 12.27 22.90
CA ASP A 75 7.52 13.20 24.00
C ASP A 75 6.01 13.47 24.17
N ARG A 76 5.17 12.94 23.28
CA ARG A 76 3.71 13.08 23.28
C ARG A 76 3.05 11.88 23.98
N PRO A 77 1.81 12.04 24.50
CA PRO A 77 0.97 10.92 24.91
C PRO A 77 0.85 9.88 23.81
N GLU A 78 0.77 8.59 24.15
CA GLU A 78 0.78 7.46 23.20
C GLU A 78 -0.17 7.65 22.01
N SER A 79 -1.41 8.11 22.27
CA SER A 79 -2.43 8.35 21.24
C SER A 79 -2.08 9.47 20.25
N PHE A 80 -1.14 10.35 20.57
CA PHE A 80 -0.71 11.49 19.74
C PHE A 80 0.68 11.31 19.13
N GLN A 81 1.43 10.26 19.48
CA GLN A 81 2.79 10.08 18.97
C GLN A 81 2.84 9.97 17.44
N CYS A 82 1.79 9.39 16.84
CA CYS A 82 1.65 9.23 15.40
C CYS A 82 1.48 10.54 14.63
N VAL A 83 1.12 11.64 15.29
CA VAL A 83 1.12 12.97 14.66
C VAL A 83 2.54 13.34 14.16
N GLY A 84 3.60 12.87 14.84
CA GLY A 84 4.97 13.06 14.38
C GLY A 84 5.28 12.40 13.03
N GLU A 85 4.64 11.26 12.71
CA GLU A 85 4.77 10.61 11.40
C GLU A 85 4.16 11.48 10.29
N VAL A 86 3.05 12.15 10.60
CA VAL A 86 2.37 13.07 9.69
C VAL A 86 3.23 14.32 9.42
N GLU A 87 3.80 14.91 10.47
CA GLU A 87 4.73 16.04 10.34
C GLU A 87 5.96 15.66 9.49
N PHE A 88 6.51 14.47 9.72
CA PHE A 88 7.63 13.95 8.93
C PHE A 88 7.26 13.79 7.45
N ALA A 89 6.17 13.10 7.13
CA ALA A 89 5.73 12.90 5.75
C ALA A 89 5.42 14.23 5.05
N ASN A 90 4.79 15.18 5.76
CA ASN A 90 4.52 16.52 5.23
C ASN A 90 5.80 17.34 5.01
N GLY A 91 6.83 17.15 5.84
CA GLY A 91 8.16 17.73 5.64
C GLY A 91 8.83 17.23 4.36
N ILE A 92 8.74 15.93 4.07
CA ILE A 92 9.21 15.36 2.79
C ILE A 92 8.41 15.92 1.62
N ALA A 93 7.09 16.05 1.77
CA ALA A 93 6.24 16.65 0.74
C ALA A 93 6.66 18.10 0.43
N ALA A 94 7.03 18.88 1.45
CA ALA A 94 7.54 20.24 1.26
C ALA A 94 8.88 20.29 0.52
N LEU A 95 9.81 19.37 0.81
CA LEU A 95 11.06 19.25 0.06
C LEU A 95 10.79 19.00 -1.43
N SER A 96 9.98 17.99 -1.74
CA SER A 96 9.63 17.67 -3.13
C SER A 96 8.84 18.79 -3.82
N ALA A 97 7.97 19.51 -3.10
CA ALA A 97 7.23 20.65 -3.63
C ALA A 97 8.13 21.80 -4.12
N SER A 98 9.34 21.94 -3.58
CA SER A 98 10.32 22.94 -4.03
C SER A 98 10.75 22.78 -5.50
N GLY A 99 10.62 21.58 -6.06
CA GLY A 99 11.12 21.25 -7.41
C GLY A 99 12.63 21.03 -7.48
N LEU A 100 13.37 21.23 -6.38
CA LEU A 100 14.82 20.96 -6.32
C LEU A 100 15.16 19.47 -6.35
N TYR A 101 14.19 18.62 -6.02
CA TYR A 101 14.31 17.16 -5.94
C TYR A 101 13.69 16.46 -7.16
N GLY A 102 13.57 17.17 -8.28
CA GLY A 102 12.96 16.68 -9.50
C GLY A 102 11.47 17.01 -9.64
N PRO A 103 10.83 16.53 -10.72
CA PRO A 103 9.47 16.91 -11.08
C PRO A 103 8.39 16.17 -10.28
N ALA A 104 8.72 15.02 -9.68
CA ALA A 104 7.78 14.20 -8.92
C ALA A 104 7.37 14.91 -7.62
N ARG A 105 6.09 14.83 -7.28
CA ARG A 105 5.48 15.34 -6.05
C ARG A 105 5.32 14.19 -5.03
N ILE A 106 6.35 13.98 -4.24
CA ILE A 106 6.44 12.91 -3.26
C ILE A 106 5.57 13.23 -2.05
N CYS A 107 4.88 12.22 -1.51
CA CYS A 107 3.93 12.39 -0.40
C CYS A 107 2.84 13.44 -0.72
N SER A 108 2.33 13.45 -1.95
CA SER A 108 1.26 14.37 -2.37
C SER A 108 -0.03 14.14 -1.59
N ALA A 109 -0.25 12.89 -1.16
CA ALA A 109 -1.21 12.53 -0.13
C ALA A 109 -0.54 11.68 0.96
N ILE A 110 -1.16 11.68 2.13
CA ILE A 110 -0.73 11.01 3.36
C ILE A 110 -1.92 10.19 3.87
N VAL A 111 -1.71 8.87 3.95
CA VAL A 111 -2.55 7.93 4.68
C VAL A 111 -1.88 7.68 6.03
N ALA A 112 -2.36 8.37 7.08
CA ALA A 112 -1.72 8.38 8.40
C ALA A 112 -2.15 7.18 9.27
N GLY A 113 -1.47 6.97 10.39
CA GLY A 113 -1.86 5.99 11.39
C GLY A 113 -2.48 6.65 12.61
N ALA A 114 -3.74 6.39 12.92
CA ALA A 114 -4.40 6.80 14.16
C ALA A 114 -5.08 5.59 14.81
N ASP A 115 -4.97 5.39 16.14
CA ASP A 115 -5.62 4.23 16.78
C ASP A 115 -7.14 4.40 16.84
N LEU A 116 -7.85 3.87 15.84
CA LEU A 116 -9.30 3.92 15.78
C LEU A 116 -9.96 3.17 16.95
N ARG A 117 -9.25 2.29 17.67
CA ARG A 117 -9.77 1.64 18.89
C ARG A 117 -9.88 2.59 20.08
N LEU A 118 -9.45 3.84 19.94
CA LEU A 118 -9.80 4.90 20.89
C LEU A 118 -11.28 5.29 20.81
N GLY A 119 -12.02 4.82 19.79
CA GLY A 119 -13.41 5.21 19.58
C GLY A 119 -13.50 6.72 19.37
N GLN A 120 -14.37 7.39 20.13
CA GLN A 120 -14.51 8.86 20.06
C GLN A 120 -13.23 9.61 20.43
N ALA A 121 -12.35 9.05 21.26
CA ALA A 121 -11.12 9.72 21.67
C ALA A 121 -10.07 9.84 20.54
N VAL A 122 -10.31 9.25 19.36
CA VAL A 122 -9.47 9.46 18.18
C VAL A 122 -9.69 10.83 17.53
N VAL A 123 -10.86 11.45 17.72
CA VAL A 123 -11.24 12.72 17.10
C VAL A 123 -10.18 13.84 17.28
N PRO A 124 -9.73 14.18 18.49
CA PRO A 124 -8.71 15.23 18.65
C PRO A 124 -7.35 14.86 18.01
N VAL A 125 -7.06 13.58 17.81
CA VAL A 125 -5.85 13.14 17.08
C VAL A 125 -6.00 13.42 15.59
N LEU A 126 -7.17 13.11 15.01
CA LEU A 126 -7.47 13.39 13.60
C LEU A 126 -7.45 14.89 13.31
N GLU A 127 -8.04 15.70 14.19
CA GLU A 127 -8.04 17.16 14.06
C GLU A 127 -6.62 17.73 14.06
N GLU A 128 -5.75 17.28 14.97
CA GLU A 128 -4.36 17.73 14.95
C GLU A 128 -3.61 17.24 13.70
N MET A 129 -3.85 16.01 13.23
CA MET A 129 -3.25 15.53 11.97
C MET A 129 -3.66 16.39 10.77
N LEU A 130 -4.92 16.81 10.69
CA LEU A 130 -5.43 17.71 9.66
C LEU A 130 -4.73 19.07 9.72
N GLU A 131 -4.54 19.62 10.92
CA GLU A 131 -3.79 20.87 11.11
C GLU A 131 -2.32 20.73 10.65
N ARG A 132 -1.67 19.59 10.92
CA ARG A 132 -0.25 19.37 10.56
C ARG A 132 -0.02 19.06 9.10
N ALA A 133 -0.90 18.30 8.45
CA ALA A 133 -0.76 17.91 7.04
C ALA A 133 -1.46 18.86 6.06
N GLY A 134 -2.46 19.62 6.53
CA GLY A 134 -3.36 20.37 5.68
C GLY A 134 -4.09 19.45 4.68
N PRO A 135 -4.19 19.83 3.39
CA PRO A 135 -4.93 19.05 2.40
C PRO A 135 -4.27 17.72 2.03
N ARG A 136 -3.08 17.41 2.57
CA ARG A 136 -2.40 16.14 2.26
C ARG A 136 -2.93 14.96 3.07
N LEU A 137 -3.58 15.18 4.21
CA LEU A 137 -4.19 14.07 4.94
C LEU A 137 -5.43 13.60 4.18
N GLN A 138 -5.38 12.38 3.64
CA GLN A 138 -6.42 11.85 2.76
C GLN A 138 -6.92 10.47 3.20
N GLY A 139 -6.26 9.85 4.17
CA GLY A 139 -6.74 8.59 4.72
C GLY A 139 -6.11 8.21 6.04
N ILE A 140 -6.65 7.16 6.65
CA ILE A 140 -6.14 6.52 7.85
C ILE A 140 -5.96 5.02 7.59
N ARG A 141 -4.88 4.45 8.12
CA ARG A 141 -4.62 3.00 8.14
C ARG A 141 -4.20 2.56 9.53
N ASN A 142 -4.80 1.48 10.02
CA ASN A 142 -4.31 0.77 11.20
C ASN A 142 -3.54 -0.48 10.82
N VAL A 143 -2.69 -0.95 11.74
CA VAL A 143 -2.10 -2.28 11.62
C VAL A 143 -3.19 -3.31 11.92
N THR A 144 -3.70 -3.99 10.89
CA THR A 144 -4.83 -4.94 11.00
C THR A 144 -4.51 -6.36 10.52
N ALA A 145 -3.46 -6.54 9.71
CA ALA A 145 -3.07 -7.85 9.19
C ALA A 145 -2.56 -8.78 10.31
N TRP A 146 -3.29 -9.88 10.55
CA TRP A 146 -2.98 -10.86 11.59
C TRP A 146 -3.27 -12.28 11.12
N HIS A 147 -2.58 -13.26 11.70
CA HIS A 147 -2.85 -14.68 11.49
C HIS A 147 -2.44 -15.48 12.72
N ALA A 148 -3.12 -16.61 13.00
CA ALA A 148 -2.84 -17.45 14.16
C ALA A 148 -1.51 -18.21 14.06
N ASP A 149 -1.14 -18.64 12.84
CA ASP A 149 0.15 -19.27 12.57
C ASP A 149 1.28 -18.21 12.54
N PRO A 150 2.30 -18.33 13.40
CA PRO A 150 3.38 -17.33 13.53
C PRO A 150 4.31 -17.26 12.31
N ARG A 151 4.19 -18.18 11.34
CA ARG A 151 4.92 -18.13 10.07
C ARG A 151 4.28 -17.15 9.07
N VAL A 152 3.06 -16.69 9.33
CA VAL A 152 2.32 -15.72 8.49
C VAL A 152 2.41 -14.34 9.14
N VAL A 153 3.50 -13.62 8.86
CA VAL A 153 3.79 -12.31 9.46
C VAL A 153 4.34 -11.35 8.42
N SER A 154 3.64 -10.21 8.23
CA SER A 154 4.08 -9.10 7.38
C SER A 154 4.47 -7.86 8.19
N ASN A 155 4.17 -7.82 9.49
CA ASN A 155 4.43 -6.68 10.37
C ASN A 155 5.31 -7.09 11.55
N PRO A 156 6.38 -6.33 11.90
CA PRO A 156 7.24 -6.65 13.05
C PRO A 156 6.51 -6.71 14.40
N ARG A 157 5.36 -6.05 14.51
CA ARG A 157 4.47 -6.10 15.68
C ARG A 157 3.05 -6.33 15.18
N PRO A 158 2.64 -7.58 14.92
CA PRO A 158 1.31 -7.92 14.48
C PRO A 158 0.26 -7.46 15.50
N PRO A 159 -0.95 -7.09 15.05
CA PRO A 159 -2.05 -6.74 15.94
C PRO A 159 -2.69 -8.02 16.51
N PRO A 160 -3.54 -7.89 17.56
CA PRO A 160 -4.39 -9.00 17.98
C PRO A 160 -5.44 -9.35 16.89
N ALA A 161 -6.08 -10.51 17.05
CA ALA A 161 -7.20 -10.91 16.20
C ALA A 161 -8.40 -9.96 16.34
N GLY A 162 -9.16 -9.79 15.25
CA GLY A 162 -10.47 -9.15 15.27
C GLY A 162 -10.46 -7.63 15.40
N VAL A 163 -9.37 -6.94 15.06
CA VAL A 163 -9.32 -5.46 15.10
C VAL A 163 -10.40 -4.82 14.23
N LEU A 164 -10.70 -5.36 13.04
CA LEU A 164 -11.73 -4.82 12.15
C LEU A 164 -13.16 -5.07 12.67
N ALA A 165 -13.34 -6.11 13.48
CA ALA A 165 -14.60 -6.44 14.15
C ALA A 165 -14.79 -5.69 15.49
N ASP A 166 -13.74 -5.09 16.04
CA ASP A 166 -13.78 -4.44 17.34
C ASP A 166 -14.75 -3.25 17.37
N THR A 167 -15.57 -3.19 18.42
CA THR A 167 -16.62 -2.17 18.55
C THR A 167 -16.05 -0.75 18.70
N TYR A 168 -14.90 -0.60 19.38
CA TYR A 168 -14.25 0.70 19.49
C TYR A 168 -13.58 1.10 18.18
N PHE A 169 -12.94 0.17 17.47
CA PHE A 169 -12.42 0.40 16.12
C PHE A 169 -13.51 0.92 15.19
N ARG A 170 -14.66 0.24 15.14
CA ARG A 170 -15.82 0.66 14.34
C ARG A 170 -16.37 2.01 14.76
N LYS A 171 -16.33 2.33 16.06
CA LYS A 171 -16.70 3.65 16.57
C LYS A 171 -15.71 4.73 16.13
N GLY A 172 -14.41 4.45 16.13
CA GLY A 172 -13.39 5.36 15.61
C GLY A 172 -13.54 5.57 14.10
N LEU A 173 -13.72 4.48 13.36
CA LEU A 173 -13.96 4.48 11.91
C LEU A 173 -15.14 5.39 11.52
N SER A 174 -16.23 5.39 12.31
CA SER A 174 -17.41 6.20 12.00
C SER A 174 -17.13 7.70 11.91
N TYR A 175 -16.03 8.19 12.48
CA TYR A 175 -15.65 9.61 12.41
C TYR A 175 -14.82 9.94 11.16
N LEU A 176 -14.23 8.96 10.46
CA LEU A 176 -13.40 9.26 9.28
C LEU A 176 -14.22 9.93 8.17
N GLN A 177 -15.49 9.53 8.02
CA GLN A 177 -16.40 10.12 7.03
C GLN A 177 -16.61 11.62 7.27
N ASP A 178 -16.70 12.07 8.53
CA ASP A 178 -16.90 13.49 8.87
C ASP A 178 -15.73 14.38 8.40
N TYR A 179 -14.56 13.77 8.21
CA TYR A 179 -13.34 14.43 7.73
C TYR A 179 -12.99 14.07 6.27
N ALA A 180 -13.88 13.33 5.57
CA ALA A 180 -13.65 12.82 4.22
C ALA A 180 -12.34 12.01 4.06
N LEU A 181 -11.91 11.31 5.11
CA LEU A 181 -10.72 10.48 5.10
C LEU A 181 -11.05 9.06 4.64
N ALA A 182 -10.29 8.51 3.69
CA ALA A 182 -10.37 7.11 3.31
C ALA A 182 -9.89 6.19 4.45
N LEU A 183 -10.42 4.96 4.49
CA LEU A 183 -9.84 3.88 5.30
C LEU A 183 -9.04 2.96 4.38
N ASP A 184 -7.71 3.00 4.48
CA ASP A 184 -6.84 2.01 3.85
C ASP A 184 -6.76 0.77 4.75
N VAL A 185 -7.01 -0.41 4.19
CA VAL A 185 -7.06 -1.68 4.92
C VAL A 185 -6.05 -2.66 4.35
N TRP A 186 -5.03 -2.96 5.16
CA TRP A 186 -4.15 -4.09 4.92
C TRP A 186 -4.55 -5.27 5.80
N GLY A 187 -5.03 -6.33 5.15
CA GLY A 187 -5.35 -7.61 5.77
C GLY A 187 -4.96 -8.76 4.85
N TYR A 188 -4.98 -9.97 5.39
CA TYR A 188 -4.80 -11.18 4.57
C TYR A 188 -6.13 -11.62 3.97
N HIS A 189 -6.06 -12.49 2.96
CA HIS A 189 -7.26 -13.07 2.33
C HIS A 189 -8.20 -13.73 3.35
N THR A 190 -7.65 -14.28 4.45
CA THR A 190 -8.39 -14.86 5.59
C THR A 190 -9.21 -13.86 6.39
N GLN A 191 -9.02 -12.56 6.19
CA GLN A 191 -9.70 -11.47 6.87
C GLN A 191 -10.67 -10.71 5.94
N LEU A 192 -10.78 -11.08 4.65
CA LEU A 192 -11.63 -10.32 3.71
C LEU A 192 -13.11 -10.35 4.06
N GLU A 193 -13.58 -11.35 4.82
CA GLU A 193 -14.94 -11.35 5.37
C GLU A 193 -15.15 -10.23 6.41
N GLU A 194 -14.12 -9.91 7.21
CA GLU A 194 -14.18 -8.76 8.14
C GLU A 194 -14.22 -7.44 7.37
N VAL A 195 -13.47 -7.33 6.26
CA VAL A 195 -13.49 -6.15 5.38
C VAL A 195 -14.86 -6.01 4.70
N LEU A 196 -15.44 -7.11 4.24
CA LEU A 196 -16.76 -7.12 3.62
C LEU A 196 -17.86 -6.68 4.60
N ASP A 197 -17.80 -7.14 5.84
CA ASP A 197 -18.73 -6.72 6.89
C ASP A 197 -18.59 -5.22 7.19
N LEU A 198 -17.36 -4.69 7.25
CA LEU A 198 -17.11 -3.26 7.36
C LEU A 198 -17.69 -2.47 6.18
N ALA A 199 -17.40 -2.89 4.95
CA ALA A 199 -17.88 -2.19 3.74
C ALA A 199 -19.41 -2.10 3.69
N ARG A 200 -20.11 -3.18 4.08
CA ARG A 200 -21.57 -3.20 4.17
C ARG A 200 -22.13 -2.39 5.33
N SER A 201 -21.42 -2.37 6.46
CA SER A 201 -21.84 -1.63 7.65
C SER A 201 -21.63 -0.11 7.52
N PHE A 202 -20.65 0.31 6.70
CA PHE A 202 -20.30 1.71 6.46
C PHE A 202 -20.34 2.04 4.97
N PRO A 203 -21.52 1.99 4.30
CA PRO A 203 -21.62 2.12 2.85
C PRO A 203 -21.19 3.49 2.30
N ASN A 204 -21.08 4.50 3.16
CA ASN A 204 -20.61 5.85 2.78
C ASN A 204 -19.13 6.09 3.11
N GLN A 205 -18.48 5.15 3.79
CA GLN A 205 -17.06 5.24 4.08
C GLN A 205 -16.27 4.66 2.90
N LEU A 206 -15.40 5.47 2.31
CA LEU A 206 -14.45 5.01 1.31
C LEU A 206 -13.44 4.05 1.96
N ILE A 207 -13.35 2.84 1.43
CA ILE A 207 -12.41 1.81 1.88
C ILE A 207 -11.49 1.45 0.71
N VAL A 208 -10.19 1.52 0.93
CA VAL A 208 -9.17 1.08 -0.04
C VAL A 208 -8.56 -0.21 0.48
N LEU A 209 -8.77 -1.30 -0.25
CA LEU A 209 -8.17 -2.59 0.04
C LEU A 209 -6.73 -2.62 -0.48
N ASP A 210 -5.76 -2.74 0.42
CA ASP A 210 -4.34 -2.77 0.05
C ASP A 210 -3.95 -4.11 -0.59
N HIS A 211 -2.95 -4.07 -1.47
CA HIS A 211 -2.14 -5.23 -1.88
C HIS A 211 -2.96 -6.41 -2.39
N VAL A 212 -3.90 -6.13 -3.30
CA VAL A 212 -4.87 -7.08 -3.87
C VAL A 212 -5.66 -7.89 -2.83
N GLY A 213 -5.74 -7.45 -1.57
CA GLY A 213 -6.40 -8.20 -0.49
C GLY A 213 -5.57 -9.34 0.14
N GLY A 214 -4.25 -9.32 -0.05
CA GLY A 214 -3.30 -10.11 0.74
C GLY A 214 -3.44 -11.65 0.65
N PRO A 215 -3.46 -12.26 -0.55
CA PRO A 215 -3.35 -13.71 -0.67
C PRO A 215 -2.03 -14.20 -0.04
N VAL A 216 -2.12 -15.14 0.90
CA VAL A 216 -0.96 -15.64 1.66
C VAL A 216 -0.44 -16.93 1.02
N GLY A 217 0.87 -17.03 0.85
CA GLY A 217 1.54 -18.20 0.26
C GLY A 217 2.51 -18.93 1.20
N VAL A 218 2.53 -18.59 2.49
CA VAL A 218 3.46 -19.16 3.50
C VAL A 218 2.72 -19.87 4.64
N GLY A 219 3.48 -20.54 5.51
CA GLY A 219 2.93 -21.25 6.66
C GLY A 219 1.99 -22.39 6.23
N PRO A 220 0.72 -22.43 6.69
CA PRO A 220 -0.23 -23.48 6.32
C PRO A 220 -0.72 -23.41 4.86
N TYR A 221 -0.35 -22.35 4.15
CA TYR A 221 -0.70 -22.12 2.74
C TYR A 221 0.45 -22.41 1.76
N ALA A 222 1.63 -22.78 2.27
CA ALA A 222 2.76 -23.14 1.42
C ALA A 222 2.39 -24.34 0.51
N GLY A 223 2.56 -24.16 -0.81
CA GLY A 223 2.19 -25.18 -1.81
C GLY A 223 0.69 -25.29 -2.10
N ARG A 224 -0.17 -24.41 -1.56
CA ARG A 224 -1.64 -24.45 -1.71
C ARG A 224 -2.18 -23.20 -2.44
N ARG A 225 -1.43 -22.68 -3.41
CA ARG A 225 -1.73 -21.40 -4.08
C ARG A 225 -3.09 -21.41 -4.79
N ASP A 226 -3.48 -22.52 -5.41
CA ASP A 226 -4.75 -22.65 -6.13
C ASP A 226 -5.96 -22.60 -5.18
N GLU A 227 -5.82 -23.20 -3.99
CA GLU A 227 -6.85 -23.19 -2.95
C GLU A 227 -7.00 -21.79 -2.37
N VAL A 228 -5.88 -21.13 -2.05
CA VAL A 228 -5.86 -19.72 -1.63
C VAL A 228 -6.49 -18.82 -2.70
N PHE A 229 -6.15 -19.02 -3.98
CA PHE A 229 -6.71 -18.24 -5.08
C PHE A 229 -8.23 -18.42 -5.17
N THR A 230 -8.73 -19.64 -5.00
CA THR A 230 -10.17 -19.93 -5.00
C THR A 230 -10.91 -19.17 -3.89
N ASP A 231 -10.40 -19.22 -2.66
CA ASP A 231 -11.01 -18.52 -1.52
C ASP A 231 -10.94 -17.00 -1.66
N TRP A 232 -9.75 -16.50 -2.05
CA TRP A 232 -9.47 -15.10 -2.27
C TRP A 232 -10.35 -14.50 -3.38
N SER A 233 -10.38 -15.12 -4.55
CA SER A 233 -11.10 -14.62 -5.73
C SER A 233 -12.60 -14.49 -5.48
N ARG A 234 -13.19 -15.45 -4.75
CA ARG A 234 -14.59 -15.40 -4.29
C ARG A 234 -14.86 -14.15 -3.45
N LEU A 235 -13.99 -13.85 -2.49
CA LEU A 235 -14.16 -12.72 -1.58
C LEU A 235 -13.90 -11.37 -2.28
N ILE A 236 -12.94 -11.32 -3.20
CA ILE A 236 -12.72 -10.16 -4.09
C ILE A 236 -13.97 -9.83 -4.89
N CYS A 237 -14.65 -10.82 -5.49
CA CYS A 237 -15.91 -10.57 -6.20
C CYS A 237 -17.01 -10.05 -5.26
N GLN A 238 -17.07 -10.53 -4.01
CA GLN A 238 -18.05 -10.02 -3.04
C GLN A 238 -17.77 -8.58 -2.64
N LEU A 239 -16.50 -8.22 -2.40
CA LEU A 239 -16.07 -6.86 -2.10
C LEU A 239 -16.30 -5.92 -3.28
N ALA A 240 -16.12 -6.39 -4.52
CA ALA A 240 -16.37 -5.60 -5.72
C ALA A 240 -17.84 -5.15 -5.86
N ASN A 241 -18.79 -5.88 -5.26
CA ASN A 241 -20.20 -5.48 -5.18
C ASN A 241 -20.47 -4.35 -4.16
N CYS A 242 -19.49 -3.99 -3.33
CA CYS A 242 -19.56 -2.82 -2.46
C CYS A 242 -19.01 -1.60 -3.22
N PRO A 243 -19.84 -0.60 -3.57
CA PRO A 243 -19.41 0.53 -4.39
C PRO A 243 -18.39 1.44 -3.70
N ASN A 244 -18.33 1.38 -2.37
CA ASN A 244 -17.40 2.14 -1.54
C ASN A 244 -16.04 1.45 -1.33
N VAL A 245 -15.78 0.32 -2.01
CA VAL A 245 -14.51 -0.40 -1.95
C VAL A 245 -13.73 -0.22 -3.25
N LEU A 246 -12.48 0.21 -3.11
CA LEU A 246 -11.46 0.26 -4.16
C LEU A 246 -10.33 -0.69 -3.79
N VAL A 247 -9.46 -1.01 -4.75
CA VAL A 247 -8.33 -1.94 -4.53
C VAL A 247 -7.03 -1.39 -5.10
N LYS A 248 -5.96 -1.53 -4.30
CA LYS A 248 -4.59 -1.30 -4.75
C LYS A 248 -4.00 -2.58 -5.34
N LEU A 249 -3.35 -2.43 -6.48
CA LEU A 249 -2.77 -3.49 -7.29
C LEU A 249 -1.25 -3.47 -7.11
N GLY A 250 -0.76 -4.18 -6.09
CA GLY A 250 0.66 -4.26 -5.77
C GLY A 250 0.89 -5.02 -4.47
N GLY A 251 2.01 -4.77 -3.80
CA GLY A 251 2.35 -5.44 -2.54
C GLY A 251 2.62 -6.95 -2.64
N LEU A 252 2.77 -7.47 -3.87
CA LEU A 252 2.96 -8.90 -4.13
C LEU A 252 4.40 -9.38 -3.87
N GLY A 253 5.33 -8.47 -3.54
CA GLY A 253 6.71 -8.78 -3.18
C GLY A 253 6.93 -9.11 -1.71
N MET A 254 5.92 -8.95 -0.85
CA MET A 254 6.02 -9.31 0.56
C MET A 254 6.32 -10.80 0.75
N ASN A 255 7.14 -11.14 1.75
CA ASN A 255 7.49 -12.53 2.06
C ASN A 255 6.25 -13.41 2.33
N VAL A 256 5.18 -12.83 2.92
CA VAL A 256 3.92 -13.54 3.16
C VAL A 256 3.23 -14.03 1.88
N GLY A 257 3.50 -13.43 0.71
CA GLY A 257 2.98 -13.89 -0.58
C GLY A 257 3.63 -15.18 -1.10
N GLY A 258 4.75 -15.61 -0.51
CA GLY A 258 5.33 -16.94 -0.74
C GLY A 258 5.91 -17.19 -2.13
N PHE A 259 6.26 -16.15 -2.90
CA PHE A 259 6.89 -16.32 -4.22
C PHE A 259 8.38 -16.70 -4.16
N ALA A 260 9.05 -16.42 -3.03
CA ALA A 260 10.44 -16.79 -2.76
C ALA A 260 11.48 -16.37 -3.84
N LEU A 261 11.21 -15.33 -4.64
CA LEU A 261 12.10 -14.88 -5.73
C LEU A 261 13.47 -14.41 -5.21
N HIS A 262 13.51 -13.88 -3.99
CA HIS A 262 14.73 -13.50 -3.29
C HIS A 262 15.70 -14.66 -3.01
N THR A 263 15.30 -15.92 -3.21
CA THR A 263 16.18 -17.08 -3.04
C THR A 263 16.92 -17.44 -4.35
N ARG A 264 16.55 -16.83 -5.47
CA ARG A 264 17.16 -17.08 -6.78
C ARG A 264 18.53 -16.41 -6.92
N GLU A 265 19.36 -16.95 -7.80
CA GLU A 265 20.68 -16.40 -8.11
C GLU A 265 20.59 -15.00 -8.74
N LEU A 266 19.60 -14.79 -9.61
CA LEU A 266 19.27 -13.52 -10.26
C LEU A 266 17.93 -12.98 -9.76
N PRO A 267 17.77 -11.65 -9.68
CA PRO A 267 16.45 -11.06 -9.48
C PRO A 267 15.52 -11.41 -10.65
N PRO A 268 14.20 -11.44 -10.43
CA PRO A 268 13.24 -11.67 -11.50
C PRO A 268 13.27 -10.51 -12.49
N ASP A 269 13.02 -10.80 -13.77
CA ASP A 269 12.68 -9.81 -14.79
C ASP A 269 11.18 -9.52 -14.77
N SER A 270 10.74 -8.55 -15.58
CA SER A 270 9.36 -8.10 -15.59
C SER A 270 8.42 -9.08 -16.26
N ASP A 271 8.92 -9.98 -17.12
CA ASP A 271 8.12 -11.09 -17.67
C ASP A 271 7.77 -12.10 -16.59
N THR A 272 8.75 -12.49 -15.78
CA THR A 272 8.55 -13.38 -14.63
C THR A 272 7.53 -12.77 -13.64
N LEU A 273 7.67 -11.49 -13.30
CA LEU A 273 6.72 -10.83 -12.41
C LEU A 273 5.33 -10.73 -13.03
N ALA A 274 5.24 -10.36 -14.31
CA ALA A 274 3.98 -10.28 -15.02
C ALA A 274 3.25 -11.63 -15.05
N GLU A 275 3.94 -12.73 -15.33
CA GLU A 275 3.36 -14.08 -15.31
C GLU A 275 2.80 -14.45 -13.93
N LEU A 276 3.57 -14.20 -12.87
CA LEU A 276 3.18 -14.53 -11.50
C LEU A 276 2.01 -13.70 -10.96
N TRP A 277 1.92 -12.43 -11.37
CA TRP A 277 0.94 -11.50 -10.80
C TRP A 277 -0.32 -11.33 -11.64
N ARG A 278 -0.25 -11.64 -12.94
CA ARG A 278 -1.37 -11.50 -13.88
C ARG A 278 -2.69 -12.09 -13.35
N PRO A 279 -2.72 -13.30 -12.75
CA PRO A 279 -3.98 -13.86 -12.24
C PRO A 279 -4.64 -13.00 -11.16
N TYR A 280 -3.85 -12.41 -10.26
CA TYR A 280 -4.38 -11.60 -9.17
C TYR A 280 -4.80 -10.21 -9.66
N ILE A 281 -3.94 -9.56 -10.44
CA ILE A 281 -4.18 -8.20 -10.93
C ILE A 281 -5.37 -8.18 -11.89
N LEU A 282 -5.42 -9.08 -12.87
CA LEU A 282 -6.54 -9.09 -13.83
C LEU A 282 -7.85 -9.48 -13.18
N HIS A 283 -7.85 -10.40 -12.20
CA HIS A 283 -9.08 -10.75 -11.47
C HIS A 283 -9.64 -9.58 -10.65
N CYS A 284 -8.77 -8.79 -10.00
CA CYS A 284 -9.19 -7.54 -9.36
C CYS A 284 -9.77 -6.54 -10.37
N ILE A 285 -9.10 -6.33 -11.51
CA ILE A 285 -9.56 -5.40 -12.55
C ILE A 285 -10.90 -5.84 -13.14
N GLU A 286 -11.06 -7.13 -13.45
CA GLU A 286 -12.31 -7.69 -13.96
C GLU A 286 -13.47 -7.50 -12.97
N ALA A 287 -13.22 -7.72 -11.68
CA ALA A 287 -14.26 -7.59 -10.65
C ALA A 287 -14.60 -6.12 -10.34
N PHE A 288 -13.60 -5.25 -10.17
CA PHE A 288 -13.79 -3.88 -9.68
C PHE A 288 -14.01 -2.85 -10.80
N GLY A 289 -13.50 -3.09 -12.00
CA GLY A 289 -13.33 -2.06 -13.03
C GLY A 289 -12.04 -1.27 -12.83
N VAL A 290 -11.59 -0.57 -13.87
CA VAL A 290 -10.34 0.20 -13.87
C VAL A 290 -10.43 1.45 -13.00
N GLU A 291 -11.62 2.02 -12.87
CA GLU A 291 -11.93 3.22 -12.10
C GLU A 291 -11.89 2.98 -10.58
N ARG A 292 -11.81 1.72 -10.14
CA ARG A 292 -11.69 1.32 -8.72
C ARG A 292 -10.42 0.52 -8.43
N CYS A 293 -9.53 0.44 -9.40
CA CYS A 293 -8.23 -0.21 -9.30
C CYS A 293 -7.11 0.82 -9.46
N MET A 294 -6.07 0.76 -8.63
CA MET A 294 -4.90 1.63 -8.74
C MET A 294 -3.59 0.86 -8.50
N PHE A 295 -2.58 1.04 -9.33
CA PHE A 295 -1.27 0.42 -9.11
C PHE A 295 -0.50 1.08 -7.96
N GLU A 296 0.32 0.29 -7.28
CA GLU A 296 1.14 0.74 -6.17
C GLU A 296 2.49 0.00 -6.13
N SER A 297 3.50 0.62 -5.52
CA SER A 297 4.80 -0.04 -5.36
C SER A 297 4.91 -0.88 -4.08
N ASN A 298 4.34 -0.42 -2.98
CA ASN A 298 4.63 -0.91 -1.63
C ASN A 298 6.12 -0.80 -1.24
N PHE A 299 6.89 0.09 -1.90
CA PHE A 299 8.31 0.23 -1.62
C PHE A 299 8.56 0.92 -0.27
N PRO A 300 9.60 0.52 0.47
CA PRO A 300 10.60 -0.48 0.11
C PRO A 300 10.31 -1.88 0.70
N VAL A 301 9.08 -2.16 1.17
CA VAL A 301 8.72 -3.46 1.76
C VAL A 301 9.03 -4.57 0.75
N ASP A 302 8.66 -4.35 -0.50
CA ASP A 302 8.79 -5.31 -1.60
C ASP A 302 10.19 -5.31 -2.24
N LYS A 303 11.03 -4.30 -1.95
CA LYS A 303 12.34 -4.07 -2.60
C LYS A 303 13.34 -5.22 -2.40
N GLY A 304 13.14 -6.06 -1.38
CA GLY A 304 13.96 -7.28 -1.21
C GLY A 304 13.68 -8.38 -2.25
N MET A 305 12.63 -8.23 -3.07
CA MET A 305 12.16 -9.24 -4.03
C MET A 305 12.47 -8.86 -5.49
N TYR A 306 12.42 -7.57 -5.84
CA TYR A 306 12.63 -7.04 -7.20
C TYR A 306 12.95 -5.54 -7.18
N SER A 307 13.42 -5.01 -8.31
CA SER A 307 13.71 -3.57 -8.48
C SER A 307 12.46 -2.78 -8.91
N TYR A 308 12.50 -1.47 -8.69
CA TYR A 308 11.36 -0.57 -8.92
C TYR A 308 10.93 -0.51 -10.40
N GLY A 309 11.90 -0.34 -11.31
CA GLY A 309 11.62 -0.30 -12.76
C GLY A 309 11.03 -1.60 -13.30
N VAL A 310 11.59 -2.75 -12.88
CA VAL A 310 11.10 -4.08 -13.28
C VAL A 310 9.64 -4.30 -12.87
N MET A 311 9.26 -3.85 -11.66
CA MET A 311 7.87 -3.91 -11.20
C MET A 311 6.91 -3.08 -12.08
N TRP A 312 7.27 -1.83 -12.40
CA TRP A 312 6.43 -0.99 -13.27
C TRP A 312 6.34 -1.54 -14.69
N ASN A 313 7.41 -2.11 -15.23
CA ASN A 313 7.36 -2.85 -16.49
C ASN A 313 6.40 -4.04 -16.40
N ALA A 314 6.38 -4.79 -15.29
CA ALA A 314 5.46 -5.90 -15.10
C ALA A 314 4.00 -5.46 -15.15
N PHE A 315 3.64 -4.35 -14.48
CA PHE A 315 2.29 -3.79 -14.54
C PHE A 315 1.90 -3.37 -15.96
N LYS A 316 2.82 -2.74 -16.71
CA LYS A 316 2.59 -2.36 -18.12
C LYS A 316 2.44 -3.56 -19.04
N LYS A 317 3.18 -4.65 -18.79
CA LYS A 317 3.05 -5.93 -19.51
C LYS A 317 1.74 -6.66 -19.20
N ILE A 318 1.27 -6.62 -17.96
CA ILE A 318 -0.03 -7.20 -17.57
C ILE A 318 -1.17 -6.48 -18.30
N THR A 319 -1.07 -5.17 -18.43
CA THR A 319 -2.09 -4.30 -19.03
C THR A 319 -1.80 -3.93 -20.49
N ALA A 320 -0.95 -4.69 -21.19
CA ALA A 320 -0.49 -4.33 -22.54
C ALA A 320 -1.64 -4.05 -23.52
N ASP A 321 -2.68 -4.89 -23.47
CA ASP A 321 -3.85 -4.86 -24.37
C ASP A 321 -4.94 -3.85 -23.93
N PHE A 322 -4.74 -3.14 -22.82
CA PHE A 322 -5.68 -2.12 -22.33
C PHE A 322 -5.54 -0.84 -23.15
N THR A 323 -6.66 -0.13 -23.32
CA THR A 323 -6.71 1.17 -23.98
C THR A 323 -5.94 2.23 -23.19
N ALA A 324 -5.61 3.35 -23.84
CA ALA A 324 -4.93 4.46 -23.18
C ALA A 324 -5.76 5.04 -22.01
N GLY A 325 -7.09 5.07 -22.13
CA GLY A 325 -7.99 5.55 -21.06
C GLY A 325 -7.99 4.62 -19.85
N GLU A 326 -8.11 3.33 -20.07
CA GLU A 326 -8.04 2.33 -18.99
C GLU A 326 -6.68 2.34 -18.27
N LYS A 327 -5.58 2.46 -19.02
CA LYS A 327 -4.25 2.66 -18.45
C LYS A 327 -4.17 3.97 -17.65
N GLY A 328 -4.81 5.04 -18.13
CA GLY A 328 -4.91 6.31 -17.41
C GLY A 328 -5.48 6.12 -15.99
N PHE A 329 -6.61 5.44 -15.87
CA PHE A 329 -7.23 5.09 -14.59
C PHE A 329 -6.28 4.29 -13.69
N LEU A 330 -5.80 3.14 -14.18
CA LEU A 330 -5.01 2.20 -13.39
C LEU A 330 -3.70 2.79 -12.87
N PHE A 331 -3.01 3.60 -13.69
CA PHE A 331 -1.70 4.12 -13.35
C PHE A 331 -1.73 5.48 -12.66
N SER A 332 -2.83 6.25 -12.75
CA SER A 332 -2.83 7.60 -12.19
C SER A 332 -4.19 8.12 -11.70
N GLN A 333 -5.24 8.05 -12.52
CA GLN A 333 -6.48 8.81 -12.22
C GLN A 333 -7.23 8.24 -11.04
N THR A 334 -7.31 6.90 -10.89
CA THR A 334 -8.01 6.28 -9.76
C THR A 334 -7.38 6.66 -8.43
N ALA A 335 -6.04 6.66 -8.33
CA ALA A 335 -5.33 7.13 -7.14
C ALA A 335 -5.50 8.64 -6.93
N ALA A 336 -5.42 9.44 -8.00
CA ALA A 336 -5.60 10.88 -7.93
C ALA A 336 -6.99 11.29 -7.43
N HIS A 337 -8.06 10.64 -7.93
CA HIS A 337 -9.42 10.89 -7.47
C HIS A 337 -9.65 10.41 -6.04
N THR A 338 -9.11 9.24 -5.68
CA THR A 338 -9.23 8.66 -4.32
C THR A 338 -8.60 9.56 -3.26
N TYR A 339 -7.42 10.11 -3.54
CA TYR A 339 -6.63 10.89 -2.59
C TYR A 339 -6.57 12.38 -2.94
N ASN A 340 -7.55 12.89 -3.70
CA ASN A 340 -7.72 14.30 -4.05
C ASN A 340 -6.45 15.00 -4.58
N LEU A 341 -5.73 14.34 -5.49
CA LEU A 341 -4.54 14.88 -6.15
C LEU A 341 -4.94 15.72 -7.38
N THR A 342 -4.41 16.93 -7.50
CA THR A 342 -4.74 17.85 -8.61
C THR A 342 -3.82 17.64 -9.83
N GLY A 343 -4.36 17.84 -11.04
CA GLY A 343 -3.57 17.85 -12.28
C GLY A 343 -3.47 16.49 -12.98
N PHE A 344 -4.41 15.59 -12.71
CA PHE A 344 -4.47 14.23 -13.25
C PHE A 344 -5.82 13.90 -13.94
N ASP A 345 -6.64 14.91 -14.24
CA ASP A 345 -7.94 14.73 -14.94
C ASP A 345 -7.78 14.50 -16.45
#